data_AF-A0A3D2G580-F1
#
_entry.id   AF-A0A3D2G580-F1
#
_cell.length_a   1.000
_cell.length_b   1.000
_cell.length_c   1.000
_cell.angle_alpha   90.00
_cell.angle_beta   90.00
_cell.angle_gamma   90.00
#
_symmetry.space_group_name_H-M   'P 1'
#
loop_
_entity.id
_entity.type
_entity.pdbx_description
1 polymer ?
#
loop_
_entity_poly.entity_id
_entity_poly.type
_entity_poly.pdbx_seq_one_letter_code
_entity_poly.pdbx_strand_id
1 'polypeptide(L)'
;MWNYSKLCFNTKYPWESAPAKDIEAQQYVLHDVTTDTYDKANVTFWHGQKEDVLYRRQFFGYNLQTECHWIQAMNLADFTVPCGVIRVDKLRLFKKPVSLTLGAYGFPDNGTQITLKEQPYEDGKAKAVILKGHDATGREKQLAMTIYDGWDDIAYVESCGTNPDSEHSIVVYAKLERKNQNHYEPSILISQVITKETLEDFTEDELFPIESVTYTDPQKKGGYGPVQVRLKNGSTRKVDFEGMEGQLML
;
A
#
# COMPACT_ATOMS: atom_id res chain seq x y z
N MET A 1 2.83 -19.18 7.65
CA MET A 1 2.21 -18.00 8.29
C MET A 1 1.21 -17.40 7.33
N TRP A 2 -0.07 -17.72 7.48
CA TRP A 2 -1.14 -16.93 6.84
C TRP A 2 -1.42 -15.75 7.79
N ASN A 3 -1.41 -14.52 7.28
CA ASN A 3 -1.82 -13.26 7.95
C ASN A 3 -0.86 -12.53 8.91
N TYR A 4 0.33 -13.05 9.23
CA TYR A 4 1.30 -12.31 10.10
C TYR A 4 2.13 -11.23 9.37
N SER A 5 2.01 -11.14 8.05
CA SER A 5 2.69 -10.12 7.24
C SER A 5 1.74 -8.97 6.83
N LYS A 6 0.60 -8.80 7.52
CA LYS A 6 -0.27 -7.64 7.27
C LYS A 6 0.44 -6.35 7.70
N LEU A 7 0.36 -5.34 6.84
CA LEU A 7 0.91 -4.00 7.02
C LEU A 7 -0.03 -3.13 7.86
N CYS A 8 -0.34 -3.60 9.07
CA CYS A 8 -1.17 -2.89 10.03
C CYS A 8 -0.36 -1.83 10.80
N PHE A 9 -0.89 -0.61 10.92
CA PHE A 9 -0.35 0.46 11.77
C PHE A 9 -1.37 1.03 12.77
N ASN A 10 -2.67 0.78 12.55
CA ASN A 10 -3.78 1.21 13.39
C ASN A 10 -4.60 0.00 13.86
N THR A 11 -4.73 -0.19 15.17
CA THR A 11 -5.48 -1.29 15.79
C THR A 11 -6.97 -1.00 15.95
N LYS A 12 -7.42 0.22 15.65
CA LYS A 12 -8.83 0.65 15.80
C LYS A 12 -9.75 0.18 14.67
N TYR A 13 -9.17 -0.42 13.64
CA TYR A 13 -9.86 -1.10 12.56
C TYR A 13 -9.44 -2.56 12.59
N PRO A 14 -10.40 -3.49 12.75
CA PRO A 14 -10.04 -4.88 12.91
C PRO A 14 -9.46 -5.48 11.63
N TRP A 15 -8.85 -6.64 11.80
CA TRP A 15 -8.40 -7.43 10.67
C TRP A 15 -9.59 -8.11 10.01
N GLU A 16 -9.71 -7.91 8.71
CA GLU A 16 -10.65 -8.63 7.86
C GLU A 16 -9.94 -9.82 7.22
N SER A 17 -10.63 -10.96 7.10
CA SER A 17 -10.07 -12.18 6.51
C SER A 17 -10.51 -12.38 5.06
N ALA A 18 -9.58 -12.35 4.11
CA ALA A 18 -9.77 -12.80 2.73
C ALA A 18 -11.02 -12.23 2.01
N PRO A 19 -11.10 -10.90 1.80
CA PRO A 19 -12.23 -10.26 1.13
C PRO A 19 -12.50 -10.81 -0.28
N ALA A 20 -11.44 -11.17 -1.00
CA ALA A 20 -11.49 -11.84 -2.30
C ALA A 20 -10.24 -12.71 -2.52
N LYS A 21 -10.19 -13.44 -3.64
CA LYS A 21 -9.03 -14.29 -4.01
C LYS A 21 -7.76 -13.47 -4.24
N ASP A 22 -7.92 -12.31 -4.87
CA ASP A 22 -6.87 -11.42 -5.39
C ASP A 22 -6.68 -10.14 -4.56
N ILE A 23 -7.44 -10.00 -3.47
CA ILE A 23 -7.46 -8.82 -2.61
C ILE A 23 -7.36 -9.28 -1.16
N GLU A 24 -6.55 -8.59 -0.38
CA GLU A 24 -6.42 -8.85 1.05
C GLU A 24 -6.34 -7.53 1.81
N ALA A 25 -7.07 -7.42 2.93
CA ALA A 25 -7.01 -6.24 3.77
C ALA A 25 -5.61 -6.10 4.39
N GLN A 26 -5.06 -4.89 4.32
CA GLN A 26 -3.76 -4.50 4.87
C GLN A 26 -2.59 -5.29 4.28
N GLN A 27 -2.68 -5.85 3.09
CA GLN A 27 -1.62 -6.69 2.56
C GLN A 27 -1.49 -6.61 1.05
N TYR A 28 -0.27 -6.87 0.58
CA TYR A 28 -0.03 -7.16 -0.82
C TYR A 28 -0.53 -8.54 -1.21
N VAL A 29 -1.15 -8.63 -2.38
CA VAL A 29 -1.42 -9.89 -3.09
C VAL A 29 -0.81 -9.81 -4.46
N LEU A 30 0.09 -10.75 -4.76
CA LEU A 30 0.73 -10.90 -6.05
C LEU A 30 0.00 -11.98 -6.85
N HIS A 31 -0.45 -11.65 -8.05
CA HIS A 31 -0.96 -12.61 -9.01
C HIS A 31 0.08 -12.82 -10.11
N ASP A 32 0.58 -14.06 -10.23
CA ASP A 32 1.34 -14.49 -11.39
C ASP A 32 0.37 -14.89 -12.50
N VAL A 33 0.33 -14.08 -13.55
CA VAL A 33 -0.60 -14.25 -14.68
C VAL A 33 -0.22 -15.48 -15.52
N THR A 34 1.05 -15.89 -15.49
CA THR A 34 1.54 -17.04 -16.27
C THR A 34 1.06 -18.35 -15.66
N THR A 35 1.07 -18.45 -14.33
CA THR A 35 0.70 -19.67 -13.61
C THR A 35 -0.71 -19.62 -13.00
N ASP A 36 -1.39 -18.48 -13.08
CA ASP A 36 -2.65 -18.17 -12.40
C ASP A 36 -2.61 -18.43 -10.88
N THR A 37 -1.48 -18.09 -10.25
CA THR A 37 -1.27 -18.29 -8.82
C THR A 37 -1.31 -16.96 -8.06
N TYR A 38 -1.85 -17.00 -6.85
CA TYR A 38 -2.02 -15.83 -5.99
C TYR A 38 -1.20 -16.03 -4.72
N ASP A 39 -0.20 -15.19 -4.55
CA ASP A 39 0.72 -15.25 -3.44
C ASP A 39 0.54 -14.03 -2.54
N LYS A 40 0.36 -14.32 -1.25
CA LYS A 40 0.42 -13.35 -0.17
C LYS A 40 1.86 -13.27 0.32
N ALA A 41 2.27 -12.09 0.79
CA ALA A 41 3.56 -11.99 1.47
C ALA A 41 3.57 -12.92 2.69
N ASN A 42 4.45 -13.92 2.69
CA ASN A 42 4.45 -14.97 3.71
C ASN A 42 5.54 -14.75 4.79
N VAL A 43 6.43 -13.78 4.57
CA VAL A 43 7.43 -13.36 5.55
C VAL A 43 7.72 -11.86 5.38
N THR A 44 8.01 -11.20 6.50
CA THR A 44 8.43 -9.80 6.56
C THR A 44 9.75 -9.72 7.32
N PHE A 45 10.78 -9.17 6.68
CA PHE A 45 12.05 -8.84 7.32
C PHE A 45 12.10 -7.35 7.65
N TRP A 46 12.63 -7.00 8.81
CA TRP A 46 12.82 -5.66 9.30
C TRP A 46 14.24 -5.19 9.04
N HIS A 47 14.39 -3.96 8.54
CA HIS A 47 15.70 -3.31 8.38
C HIS A 47 15.91 -2.20 9.43
N GLY A 48 14.84 -1.74 10.07
CA GLY A 48 14.87 -0.67 11.07
C GLY A 48 14.41 0.68 10.50
N GLN A 49 14.64 1.74 11.26
CA GLN A 49 14.24 3.11 10.92
C GLN A 49 15.47 3.97 10.63
N LYS A 50 15.40 4.77 9.56
CA LYS A 50 16.41 5.77 9.20
C LYS A 50 15.70 7.04 8.78
N GLU A 51 16.08 8.18 9.37
CA GLU A 51 15.52 9.50 9.03
C GLU A 51 13.97 9.50 9.03
N ASP A 52 13.37 8.88 10.05
CA ASP A 52 11.92 8.73 10.24
C ASP A 52 11.18 7.93 9.17
N VAL A 53 11.91 7.15 8.38
CA VAL A 53 11.37 6.15 7.45
C VAL A 53 11.67 4.76 8.00
N LEU A 54 10.63 3.96 8.16
CA LEU A 54 10.70 2.55 8.54
C LEU A 54 10.90 1.69 7.29
N TYR A 55 11.90 0.83 7.31
CA TYR A 55 12.24 -0.04 6.19
C TYR A 55 12.00 -1.51 6.51
N ARG A 56 11.32 -2.20 5.59
CA ARG A 56 11.03 -3.64 5.69
C ARG A 56 11.13 -4.30 4.32
N ARG A 57 11.20 -5.63 4.28
CA ARG A 57 11.12 -6.41 3.04
C ARG A 57 10.10 -7.51 3.18
N GLN A 58 9.17 -7.58 2.24
CA GLN A 58 8.23 -8.68 2.11
C GLN A 58 8.59 -9.57 0.94
N PHE A 59 8.48 -10.87 1.14
CA PHE A 59 8.68 -11.87 0.11
C PHE A 59 7.36 -12.60 -0.17
N PHE A 60 7.11 -12.88 -1.46
CA PHE A 60 6.01 -13.72 -1.91
C PHE A 60 6.53 -15.15 -2.11
N GLY A 61 6.06 -16.10 -1.31
CA GLY A 61 6.48 -17.51 -1.41
C GLY A 61 7.89 -17.80 -0.88
N TYR A 62 8.36 -17.04 0.13
CA TYR A 62 9.65 -17.26 0.78
C TYR A 62 9.82 -18.70 1.25
N ASN A 63 10.93 -19.33 0.86
CA ASN A 63 11.32 -20.66 1.28
C ASN A 63 12.85 -20.78 1.30
N LEU A 64 13.39 -21.64 2.16
CA LEU A 64 14.83 -21.76 2.39
C LEU A 64 15.60 -22.44 1.23
N GLN A 65 14.88 -23.07 0.30
CA GLN A 65 15.48 -23.81 -0.82
C GLN A 65 15.66 -22.93 -2.06
N THR A 66 15.08 -21.72 -2.07
CA THR A 66 15.12 -20.80 -3.20
C THR A 66 15.99 -19.60 -2.86
N GLU A 67 16.96 -19.29 -3.71
CA GLU A 67 17.78 -18.10 -3.53
C GLU A 67 16.92 -16.83 -3.64
N CYS A 68 17.24 -15.81 -2.84
CA CYS A 68 16.46 -14.56 -2.80
C CYS A 68 16.31 -13.88 -4.17
N HIS A 69 17.24 -14.09 -5.12
CA HIS A 69 17.15 -13.55 -6.48
C HIS A 69 15.91 -14.08 -7.24
N TRP A 70 15.49 -15.31 -6.96
CA TRP A 70 14.37 -15.99 -7.61
C TRP A 70 13.06 -15.90 -6.83
N ILE A 71 12.93 -14.89 -5.96
CA ILE A 71 11.73 -14.66 -5.14
C ILE A 71 11.23 -13.25 -5.42
N GLN A 72 9.96 -13.13 -5.80
CA GLN A 72 9.28 -11.83 -5.95
C GLN A 72 9.21 -11.18 -4.57
N ALA A 73 9.47 -9.89 -4.48
CA ALA A 73 9.49 -9.18 -3.22
C ALA A 73 9.04 -7.72 -3.34
N MET A 74 8.71 -7.14 -2.19
CA MET A 74 8.50 -5.71 -2.00
C MET A 74 9.53 -5.21 -0.99
N ASN A 75 10.28 -4.17 -1.33
CA ASN A 75 10.93 -3.38 -0.30
C ASN A 75 9.93 -2.31 0.13
N LEU A 76 9.69 -2.23 1.42
CA LEU A 76 8.70 -1.34 2.00
C LEU A 76 9.41 -0.17 2.68
N ALA A 77 8.86 1.02 2.49
CA ALA A 77 9.30 2.21 3.17
C ALA A 77 8.10 3.06 3.57
N ASP A 78 7.89 3.23 4.86
CA ASP A 78 6.76 3.97 5.39
C ASP A 78 7.16 5.00 6.43
N PHE A 79 6.45 6.12 6.44
CA PHE A 79 6.63 7.18 7.42
C PHE A 79 5.27 7.74 7.83
N THR A 80 5.22 8.30 9.04
CA THR A 80 3.98 8.79 9.63
C THR A 80 3.58 10.15 9.05
N VAL A 81 2.28 10.33 8.91
CA VAL A 81 1.62 11.61 8.60
C VAL A 81 0.44 11.80 9.57
N PRO A 82 -0.14 13.01 9.67
CA PRO A 82 -1.38 13.17 10.41
C PRO A 82 -2.41 12.12 9.99
N CYS A 83 -3.05 11.49 10.97
CA CYS A 83 -4.10 10.49 10.77
C CYS A 83 -3.68 9.16 10.09
N GLY A 84 -2.39 8.92 9.79
CA GLY A 84 -1.98 7.64 9.21
C GLY A 84 -0.54 7.57 8.72
N VAL A 85 -0.33 6.90 7.58
CA VAL A 85 1.00 6.65 7.00
C VAL A 85 1.01 6.85 5.50
N ILE A 86 2.16 7.31 5.00
CA ILE A 86 2.51 7.27 3.57
C ILE A 86 3.50 6.12 3.36
N ARG A 87 3.35 5.43 2.24
CA ARG A 87 4.22 4.35 1.76
C ARG A 87 4.86 4.74 0.44
N VAL A 88 6.13 4.41 0.29
CA VAL A 88 6.94 4.59 -0.92
C VAL A 88 7.61 3.26 -1.20
N ASP A 89 6.84 2.28 -1.64
CA ASP A 89 7.29 0.89 -1.71
C ASP A 89 7.95 0.59 -3.06
N LYS A 90 9.03 -0.20 -3.05
CA LYS A 90 9.79 -0.56 -4.24
C LYS A 90 9.56 -2.01 -4.67
N LEU A 91 9.10 -2.18 -5.91
CA LEU A 91 8.96 -3.45 -6.61
C LEU A 91 10.32 -4.14 -6.76
N ARG A 92 10.38 -5.42 -6.41
CA ARG A 92 11.49 -6.33 -6.74
C ARG A 92 10.93 -7.55 -7.43
N LEU A 93 10.70 -7.39 -8.74
CA LEU A 93 10.11 -8.41 -9.59
C LEU A 93 11.18 -9.08 -10.46
N PHE A 94 11.25 -10.41 -10.44
CA PHE A 94 12.12 -11.19 -11.32
C PHE A 94 11.37 -11.82 -12.50
N LYS A 95 10.04 -12.00 -12.36
CA LYS A 95 9.18 -12.53 -13.42
C LYS A 95 7.93 -11.67 -13.63
N LYS A 96 7.51 -11.62 -14.89
CA LYS A 96 6.32 -10.94 -15.44
C LYS A 96 5.75 -11.84 -16.56
N PRO A 97 4.45 -11.77 -16.89
CA PRO A 97 3.44 -10.81 -16.42
C PRO A 97 2.94 -11.04 -14.98
N VAL A 98 2.72 -9.96 -14.23
CA VAL A 98 2.11 -9.99 -12.89
C VAL A 98 1.08 -8.89 -12.68
N SER A 99 0.13 -9.16 -11.79
CA SER A 99 -0.75 -8.16 -11.17
C SER A 99 -0.43 -8.07 -9.68
N LEU A 100 -0.56 -6.89 -9.10
CA LEU A 100 -0.31 -6.65 -7.68
C LEU A 100 -1.43 -5.77 -7.11
N THR A 101 -1.99 -6.17 -5.98
CA THR A 101 -2.94 -5.35 -5.22
C THR A 101 -2.38 -5.03 -3.84
N LEU A 102 -2.80 -3.89 -3.26
CA LEU A 102 -2.57 -3.55 -1.86
C LEU A 102 -3.88 -3.07 -1.25
N GLY A 103 -4.42 -3.83 -0.29
CA GLY A 103 -5.61 -3.44 0.44
C GLY A 103 -5.33 -2.50 1.63
N ALA A 104 -6.25 -1.59 1.88
CA ALA A 104 -6.35 -0.80 3.12
C ALA A 104 -7.01 -1.64 4.23
N TYR A 105 -7.65 -1.01 5.20
CA TYR A 105 -8.42 -1.70 6.23
C TYR A 105 -9.77 -2.18 5.70
N GLY A 106 -10.25 -3.29 6.28
CA GLY A 106 -11.65 -3.66 6.20
C GLY A 106 -12.50 -2.64 6.94
N PHE A 107 -13.44 -2.02 6.23
CA PHE A 107 -14.30 -0.98 6.75
C PHE A 107 -15.73 -1.52 6.87
N PRO A 108 -16.41 -1.33 8.01
CA PRO A 108 -17.75 -1.85 8.19
C PRO A 108 -18.74 -1.22 7.21
N ASP A 109 -19.63 -2.00 6.62
CA ASP A 109 -20.67 -1.50 5.72
C ASP A 109 -22.06 -1.60 6.36
N ASN A 110 -22.40 -0.58 7.14
CA ASN A 110 -23.70 -0.41 7.79
C ASN A 110 -24.44 0.82 7.21
N GLY A 111 -24.35 1.01 5.89
CA GLY A 111 -24.76 2.24 5.21
C GLY A 111 -23.59 3.20 5.00
N THR A 112 -22.42 2.65 4.68
CA THR A 112 -21.18 3.42 4.52
C THR A 112 -21.24 4.28 3.26
N GLN A 113 -20.91 5.56 3.41
CA GLN A 113 -20.75 6.47 2.29
C GLN A 113 -19.38 6.26 1.65
N ILE A 114 -19.38 6.05 0.33
CA ILE A 114 -18.18 5.96 -0.50
C ILE A 114 -18.06 7.23 -1.32
N THR A 115 -16.89 7.87 -1.30
CA THR A 115 -16.60 9.06 -2.13
C THR A 115 -15.29 8.85 -2.86
N LEU A 116 -15.29 9.11 -4.18
CA LEU A 116 -14.10 9.10 -5.01
C LEU A 116 -13.67 10.54 -5.27
N LYS A 117 -12.39 10.83 -5.09
CA LYS A 117 -11.77 12.11 -5.45
C LYS A 117 -10.56 11.89 -6.33
N GLU A 118 -10.35 12.79 -7.27
CA GLU A 118 -9.12 12.87 -8.05
C GLU A 118 -8.65 14.31 -8.11
N GLN A 119 -7.33 14.48 -8.18
CA GLN A 119 -6.73 15.78 -8.44
C GLN A 119 -5.56 15.64 -9.43
N PRO A 120 -5.26 16.70 -10.20
CA PRO A 120 -4.02 16.75 -10.97
C PRO A 120 -2.80 16.59 -10.04
N TYR A 121 -1.82 15.80 -10.47
CA TYR A 121 -0.58 15.60 -9.73
C TYR A 121 0.56 15.38 -10.73
N GLU A 122 1.54 16.29 -10.75
CA GLU A 122 2.60 16.34 -11.76
C GLU A 122 2.08 16.11 -13.20
N ASP A 123 2.59 15.09 -13.90
CA ASP A 123 2.19 14.71 -15.26
C ASP A 123 0.99 13.72 -15.28
N GLY A 124 0.35 13.47 -14.13
CA GLY A 124 -0.70 12.49 -13.95
C GLY A 124 -1.83 12.94 -13.01
N LYS A 125 -2.40 11.99 -12.28
CA LYS A 125 -3.49 12.21 -11.32
C LYS A 125 -3.25 11.45 -10.04
N ALA A 126 -3.50 12.09 -8.90
CA ALA A 126 -3.67 11.38 -7.64
C ALA A 126 -5.15 11.03 -7.46
N LYS A 127 -5.43 9.83 -6.96
CA LYS A 127 -6.80 9.32 -6.74
C LYS A 127 -6.97 8.89 -5.30
N ALA A 128 -8.12 9.20 -4.73
CA ALA A 128 -8.49 8.83 -3.38
C ALA A 128 -9.89 8.18 -3.33
N VAL A 129 -10.03 7.15 -2.52
CA VAL A 129 -11.33 6.58 -2.12
C VAL A 129 -11.50 6.79 -0.63
N ILE A 130 -12.60 7.42 -0.26
CA ILE A 130 -12.96 7.77 1.11
C ILE A 130 -14.19 6.95 1.51
N LEU A 131 -14.11 6.32 2.67
CA LEU A 131 -15.18 5.60 3.35
C LEU A 131 -15.56 6.34 4.62
N LYS A 132 -16.85 6.60 4.82
CA LYS A 132 -17.40 7.27 6.00
C LYS A 132 -18.62 6.52 6.50
N GLY A 133 -18.61 6.15 7.78
CA GLY A 133 -19.67 5.33 8.36
C GLY A 133 -19.51 5.13 9.85
N HIS A 134 -20.12 4.07 10.36
CA HIS A 134 -20.11 3.71 11.78
C HIS A 134 -19.70 2.25 11.98
N ASP A 135 -19.01 1.98 13.08
CA ASP A 135 -18.75 0.62 13.52
C ASP A 135 -20.01 -0.03 14.13
N ALA A 136 -19.93 -1.33 14.46
CA ALA A 136 -21.06 -2.04 15.07
C ALA A 136 -21.51 -1.50 16.43
N THR A 137 -20.70 -0.67 17.09
CA THR A 137 -21.08 0.00 18.34
C THR A 137 -21.69 1.39 18.12
N GLY A 138 -21.83 1.81 16.86
CA GLY A 138 -22.33 3.13 16.48
C GLY A 138 -21.30 4.25 16.59
N ARG A 139 -20.00 3.93 16.71
CA ARG A 139 -18.95 4.97 16.73
C ARG A 139 -18.58 5.38 15.33
N GLU A 140 -18.32 6.67 15.16
CA GLU A 140 -17.91 7.27 13.91
C GLU A 140 -16.57 6.70 13.43
N LYS A 141 -16.51 6.35 12.14
CA LYS A 141 -15.31 5.85 11.47
C LYS A 141 -15.16 6.53 10.12
N GLN A 142 -13.92 6.85 9.77
CA GLN A 142 -13.58 7.35 8.45
C GLN A 142 -12.23 6.80 8.01
N LEU A 143 -12.14 6.35 6.77
CA LEU A 143 -10.92 5.85 6.15
C LEU A 143 -10.74 6.47 4.78
N ALA A 144 -9.53 6.87 4.43
CA ALA A 144 -9.19 7.22 3.06
C ALA A 144 -7.91 6.50 2.64
N MET A 145 -7.93 5.93 1.44
CA MET A 145 -6.73 5.47 0.75
C MET A 145 -6.51 6.37 -0.46
N THR A 146 -5.27 6.83 -0.64
CA THR A 146 -4.86 7.67 -1.77
C THR A 146 -3.67 7.04 -2.48
N ILE A 147 -3.67 7.08 -3.81
CA ILE A 147 -2.55 6.61 -4.64
C ILE A 147 -1.97 7.75 -5.47
N TYR A 148 -0.67 7.64 -5.71
CA TYR A 148 0.13 8.52 -6.55
C TYR A 148 0.92 7.67 -7.54
N ASP A 149 2.20 8.01 -7.76
CA ASP A 149 3.10 7.38 -8.71
C ASP A 149 3.15 5.86 -8.60
N GLY A 150 3.22 5.25 -9.79
CA GLY A 150 3.49 3.83 -9.96
C GLY A 150 2.28 2.91 -9.93
N TRP A 151 1.18 3.30 -9.28
CA TRP A 151 -0.09 2.58 -9.29
C TRP A 151 -0.90 2.86 -10.57
N ASP A 152 -1.65 1.86 -11.05
CA ASP A 152 -2.50 2.04 -12.23
C ASP A 152 -3.89 2.57 -11.85
N ASP A 153 -4.47 2.04 -10.77
CA ASP A 153 -5.78 2.47 -10.29
C ASP A 153 -6.03 2.18 -8.80
N ILE A 154 -7.11 2.77 -8.29
CA ILE A 154 -7.65 2.50 -6.95
C ILE A 154 -9.13 2.14 -7.08
N ALA A 155 -9.55 1.10 -6.36
CA ALA A 155 -10.91 0.61 -6.36
C ALA A 155 -11.30 0.12 -4.96
N TYR A 156 -12.51 -0.42 -4.84
CA TYR A 156 -12.96 -1.08 -3.62
C TYR A 156 -13.66 -2.40 -3.96
N VAL A 157 -13.70 -3.30 -2.98
CA VAL A 157 -14.44 -4.55 -3.04
C VAL A 157 -15.35 -4.65 -1.83
N GLU A 158 -16.59 -5.09 -2.07
CA GLU A 158 -17.54 -5.42 -1.03
C GLU A 158 -17.33 -6.89 -0.62
N SER A 159 -17.37 -7.14 0.68
CA SER A 159 -17.18 -8.47 1.26
C SER A 159 -18.25 -8.79 2.30
N CYS A 160 -18.48 -10.08 2.54
CA CYS A 160 -19.51 -10.59 3.44
C CYS A 160 -18.95 -11.74 4.29
N GLY A 161 -19.19 -11.72 5.59
CA GLY A 161 -18.79 -12.78 6.52
C GLY A 161 -17.28 -12.87 6.79
N THR A 162 -16.52 -11.83 6.43
CA THR A 162 -15.05 -11.76 6.52
C THR A 162 -14.55 -10.77 7.56
N ASN A 163 -15.39 -9.81 7.96
CA ASN A 163 -15.05 -8.74 8.88
C ASN A 163 -15.67 -9.01 10.25
N PRO A 164 -14.90 -8.89 11.35
CA PRO A 164 -15.43 -9.14 12.69
C PRO A 164 -16.28 -7.98 13.25
N ASP A 165 -16.22 -6.79 12.65
CA ASP A 165 -17.04 -5.65 13.07
C ASP A 165 -18.46 -5.73 12.50
N SER A 166 -18.62 -6.18 11.26
CA SER A 166 -19.93 -6.21 10.59
C SER A 166 -20.02 -7.34 9.57
N GLU A 167 -21.25 -7.81 9.32
CA GLU A 167 -21.51 -8.86 8.32
C GLU A 167 -21.05 -8.44 6.92
N HIS A 168 -21.36 -7.20 6.53
CA HIS A 168 -20.92 -6.59 5.28
C HIS A 168 -19.77 -5.63 5.52
N SER A 169 -18.81 -5.58 4.61
CA SER A 169 -17.63 -4.73 4.72
C SER A 169 -17.10 -4.30 3.35
N ILE A 170 -16.29 -3.24 3.35
CA ILE A 170 -15.67 -2.69 2.15
C ILE A 170 -14.16 -2.63 2.38
N VAL A 171 -13.39 -3.13 1.40
CA VAL A 171 -11.93 -2.99 1.37
C VAL A 171 -11.54 -2.14 0.17
N VAL A 172 -10.97 -0.98 0.43
CA VAL A 172 -10.32 -0.16 -0.60
C VAL A 172 -8.96 -0.77 -0.95
N TYR A 173 -8.60 -0.82 -2.22
CA TYR A 173 -7.31 -1.34 -2.66
C TYR A 173 -6.74 -0.58 -3.85
N ALA A 174 -5.41 -0.52 -3.92
CA ALA A 174 -4.69 -0.09 -5.11
C ALA A 174 -4.36 -1.29 -6.00
N LYS A 175 -4.34 -1.09 -7.32
CA LYS A 175 -4.04 -2.11 -8.32
C LYS A 175 -2.91 -1.69 -9.25
N LEU A 176 -2.12 -2.68 -9.64
CA LEU A 176 -1.03 -2.58 -10.58
C LEU A 176 -0.97 -3.78 -11.53
N GLU A 177 -0.67 -3.55 -12.80
CA GLU A 177 -0.30 -4.56 -13.77
C GLU A 177 1.11 -4.29 -14.34
N ARG A 178 1.88 -5.37 -14.53
CA ARG A 178 3.18 -5.34 -15.20
C ARG A 178 3.22 -6.45 -16.24
N LYS A 179 3.15 -6.07 -17.52
CA LYS A 179 2.95 -7.02 -18.63
C LYS A 179 4.26 -7.44 -19.29
N ASN A 180 5.20 -6.52 -19.45
CA ASN A 180 6.37 -6.72 -20.30
C ASN A 180 7.61 -7.12 -19.50
N GLN A 181 8.27 -8.21 -19.92
CA GLN A 181 9.61 -8.55 -19.44
C GLN A 181 10.64 -7.54 -19.95
N ASN A 182 11.68 -7.27 -19.16
CA ASN A 182 12.83 -6.42 -19.53
C ASN A 182 12.51 -4.97 -19.93
N HIS A 183 11.31 -4.48 -19.62
CA HIS A 183 10.99 -3.06 -19.73
C HIS A 183 11.36 -2.31 -18.46
N TYR A 184 12.01 -1.16 -18.63
CA TYR A 184 12.25 -0.23 -17.54
C TYR A 184 10.93 0.50 -17.23
N GLU A 185 10.20 0.00 -16.24
CA GLU A 185 8.90 0.51 -15.77
C GLU A 185 9.05 1.16 -14.39
N PRO A 186 8.10 2.01 -13.95
CA PRO A 186 8.09 2.54 -12.59
C PRO A 186 8.18 1.40 -11.56
N SER A 187 9.20 1.50 -10.71
CA SER A 187 9.50 0.53 -9.67
C SER A 187 9.04 0.98 -8.29
N ILE A 188 8.69 2.26 -8.13
CA ILE A 188 8.20 2.84 -6.89
C ILE A 188 6.69 2.95 -6.95
N LEU A 189 6.02 2.60 -5.85
CA LEU A 189 4.59 2.66 -5.65
C LEU A 189 4.31 3.55 -4.45
N ILE A 190 3.61 4.67 -4.67
CA ILE A 190 3.32 5.63 -3.61
C ILE A 190 1.84 5.59 -3.25
N SER A 191 1.56 5.30 -1.98
CA SER A 191 0.19 5.29 -1.45
C SER A 191 0.13 5.84 -0.04
N GLN A 192 -1.08 6.22 0.38
CA GLN A 192 -1.39 6.69 1.70
C GLN A 192 -2.62 5.98 2.22
N VAL A 193 -2.63 5.67 3.52
CA VAL A 193 -3.84 5.28 4.24
C VAL A 193 -3.95 6.15 5.49
N ILE A 194 -5.07 6.86 5.63
CA ILE A 194 -5.40 7.69 6.80
C ILE A 194 -6.77 7.34 7.35
N THR A 195 -6.96 7.59 8.63
CA THR A 195 -8.19 7.28 9.36
C THR A 195 -8.56 8.39 10.35
N LYS A 196 -9.86 8.64 10.52
CA LYS A 196 -10.42 9.50 11.58
C LYS A 196 -11.49 8.73 12.35
N GLU A 197 -11.65 9.09 13.62
CA GLU A 197 -12.74 8.63 14.49
C GLU A 197 -13.86 9.67 14.60
N THR A 198 -13.90 10.58 13.62
CA THR A 198 -14.94 11.58 13.47
C THR A 198 -15.45 11.56 12.04
N LEU A 199 -16.69 12.02 11.84
CA LEU A 199 -17.26 12.24 10.51
C LEU A 199 -16.86 13.59 9.89
N GLU A 200 -15.93 14.33 10.51
CA GLU A 200 -15.37 15.55 9.93
C GLU A 200 -14.60 15.22 8.65
N ASP A 201 -14.92 15.91 7.55
CA ASP A 201 -14.27 15.66 6.26
C ASP A 201 -12.75 15.78 6.35
N PHE A 202 -12.05 14.91 5.62
CA PHE A 202 -10.65 15.15 5.35
C PHE A 202 -10.48 16.42 4.50
N THR A 203 -9.55 17.27 4.91
CA THR A 203 -9.11 18.41 4.10
C THR A 203 -8.39 17.92 2.85
N GLU A 204 -8.31 18.76 1.82
CA GLU A 204 -7.58 18.42 0.58
C GLU A 204 -6.09 18.16 0.84
N ASP A 205 -5.48 18.83 1.81
CA ASP A 205 -4.08 18.61 2.16
C ASP A 205 -3.88 17.35 3.02
N GLU A 206 -4.90 16.86 3.71
CA GLU A 206 -4.88 15.54 4.37
C GLU A 206 -5.04 14.41 3.36
N LEU A 207 -5.98 14.53 2.41
CA LEU A 207 -6.19 13.54 1.35
C LEU A 207 -5.00 13.49 0.40
N PHE A 208 -4.49 14.67 0.05
CA PHE A 208 -3.44 14.83 -0.93
C PHE A 208 -2.23 15.62 -0.40
N PRO A 209 -1.45 15.05 0.54
CA PRO A 209 -0.36 15.79 1.20
C PRO A 209 0.91 15.91 0.38
N ILE A 210 1.10 15.14 -0.70
CA ILE A 210 2.34 15.16 -1.47
C ILE A 210 2.31 16.36 -2.42
N GLU A 211 3.35 17.19 -2.33
CA GLU A 211 3.55 18.34 -3.21
C GLU A 211 4.33 17.94 -4.47
N SER A 212 5.40 17.15 -4.31
CA SER A 212 6.23 16.69 -5.43
C SER A 212 7.08 15.48 -5.03
N VAL A 213 7.42 14.65 -6.01
CA VAL A 213 8.36 13.53 -5.83
C VAL A 213 9.56 13.70 -6.76
N THR A 214 10.76 13.67 -6.19
CA THR A 214 12.00 13.76 -6.95
C THR A 214 12.71 12.42 -6.98
N TYR A 215 12.97 11.93 -8.18
CA TYR A 215 13.69 10.69 -8.44
C TYR A 215 15.15 10.96 -8.79
N THR A 216 16.03 10.06 -8.35
CA THR A 216 17.45 10.13 -8.72
C THR A 216 17.69 9.71 -10.16
N ASP A 217 16.92 8.75 -10.68
CA ASP A 217 17.09 8.29 -12.06
C ASP A 217 16.46 9.27 -13.07
N PRO A 218 17.15 9.59 -14.19
CA PRO A 218 16.67 10.55 -15.18
C PRO A 218 15.31 10.22 -15.80
N GLN A 219 14.94 8.94 -15.81
CA GLN A 219 13.66 8.46 -16.35
C GLN A 219 12.49 8.57 -15.35
N LYS A 220 12.76 8.99 -14.10
CA LYS A 220 11.77 9.13 -13.02
C LYS A 220 11.01 7.83 -12.71
N LYS A 221 11.71 6.70 -12.61
CA LYS A 221 11.12 5.36 -12.37
C LYS A 221 11.56 4.74 -11.04
N GLY A 222 12.46 5.38 -10.31
CA GLY A 222 13.00 4.94 -9.02
C GLY A 222 13.87 3.68 -9.11
N GLY A 223 14.42 3.38 -10.29
CA GLY A 223 15.23 2.18 -10.50
C GLY A 223 16.47 2.15 -9.61
N TYR A 224 17.09 3.31 -9.36
CA TYR A 224 18.24 3.45 -8.49
C TYR A 224 18.22 4.78 -7.72
N GLY A 225 19.02 4.82 -6.66
CA GLY A 225 19.19 5.99 -5.80
C GLY A 225 17.96 6.31 -4.95
N PRO A 226 18.07 7.36 -4.12
CA PRO A 226 17.00 7.79 -3.24
C PRO A 226 15.83 8.43 -4.00
N VAL A 227 14.65 8.33 -3.40
CA VAL A 227 13.42 9.04 -3.78
C VAL A 227 13.14 10.09 -2.71
N GLN A 228 12.97 11.35 -3.10
CA GLN A 228 12.62 12.42 -2.16
C GLN A 228 11.14 12.78 -2.31
N VAL A 229 10.39 12.66 -1.22
CA VAL A 229 8.98 13.04 -1.15
C VAL A 229 8.87 14.34 -0.38
N ARG A 230 8.41 15.41 -1.03
CA ARG A 230 8.11 16.69 -0.39
C ARG A 230 6.61 16.79 -0.12
N LEU A 231 6.25 17.06 1.12
CA LEU A 231 4.86 17.26 1.53
C LEU A 231 4.51 18.74 1.52
N LYS A 232 3.23 19.06 1.30
CA LYS A 232 2.68 20.42 1.27
C LYS A 232 2.88 21.20 2.57
N ASN A 233 3.11 20.50 3.69
CA ASN A 233 3.47 21.11 4.97
C ASN A 233 4.94 21.56 5.06
N GLY A 234 5.71 21.42 3.98
CA GLY A 234 7.13 21.78 3.88
C GLY A 234 8.11 20.71 4.35
N SER A 235 7.63 19.61 4.95
CA SER A 235 8.51 18.51 5.34
C SER A 235 8.93 17.66 4.15
N THR A 236 10.14 17.10 4.21
CA THR A 236 10.69 16.23 3.17
C THR A 236 11.10 14.90 3.79
N ARG A 237 10.92 13.80 3.05
CA ARG A 237 11.38 12.47 3.41
C ARG A 237 12.26 11.91 2.30
N LYS A 238 13.44 11.43 2.67
CA LYS A 238 14.35 10.74 1.76
C LYS A 238 14.17 9.23 1.96
N VAL A 239 13.68 8.56 0.93
CA VAL A 239 13.50 7.11 0.90
C VAL A 239 14.67 6.50 0.13
N ASP A 240 15.48 5.69 0.81
CA ASP A 240 16.68 5.11 0.24
C ASP A 240 16.80 3.64 0.64
N PHE A 241 16.68 2.76 -0.35
CA PHE A 241 16.73 1.32 -0.18
C PHE A 241 18.15 0.74 -0.20
N GLU A 242 19.17 1.58 -0.43
CA GLU A 242 20.56 1.16 -0.44
C GLU A 242 20.99 0.63 0.94
N GLY A 243 21.75 -0.47 0.95
CA GLY A 243 22.25 -1.09 2.18
C GLY A 243 21.24 -1.94 2.95
N MET A 244 19.98 -2.03 2.49
CA MET A 244 18.95 -2.81 3.19
C MET A 244 19.34 -4.25 3.49
N GLU A 245 20.06 -4.90 2.59
CA GLU A 245 20.45 -6.32 2.75
C GLU A 245 21.41 -6.55 3.93
N GLY A 246 22.12 -5.51 4.39
CA GLY A 246 23.10 -5.63 5.47
C GLY A 246 22.51 -5.77 6.88
N GLN A 247 21.20 -5.56 7.06
CA GLN A 247 20.58 -5.53 8.39
C GLN A 247 19.15 -6.12 8.40
N LEU A 248 18.85 -7.10 7.54
CA LEU A 248 17.53 -7.76 7.55
C LEU A 248 17.41 -8.70 8.76
N MET A 249 16.43 -8.44 9.62
CA MET A 249 16.08 -9.24 10.80
C MET A 249 14.66 -9.78 10.67
N LEU A 250 14.38 -10.96 11.23
CA LEU A 250 13.04 -11.56 11.21
C LEU A 250 12.21 -11.10 12.41
#